data_AF-A0A061GAJ6-F1
#
_entry.id   AF-A0A061GAJ6-F1
#
_cell.length_a   1.000
_cell.length_b   1.000
_cell.length_c   1.000
_cell.angle_alpha   90.00
_cell.angle_beta   90.00
_cell.angle_gamma   90.00
#
_symmetry.space_group_name_H-M   'P 1'
#
loop_
_entity.id
_entity.type
_entity.pdbx_description
1 polymer ?
#
loop_
_entity_poly.entity_id
_entity_poly.type
_entity_poly.pdbx_seq_one_letter_code
_entity_poly.pdbx_strand_id
1 'polypeptide(L)'
;MQIKQIGIGQLHWSTANHAPPQELAPWGDLVGNGLVKAIGVSNYGSKQLVKIYDYLKARGVPLCSAQVQFSLLSMGEEQMEIKDICDSLGIRLISYSHLGLGMLMGKCTPPRFPSGPRYCEDIHLPSIQDVEHVTYTALCEEYPSVAVPNNT
;
A
#
# COMPACT_ATOMS: atom_id res chain seq x y z
N MET A 1 -21.76 1.01 13.67
CA MET A 1 -21.26 -0.38 13.67
C MET A 1 -21.12 -0.82 15.12
N GLN A 2 -21.82 -1.86 15.59
CA GLN A 2 -21.65 -2.41 16.95
C GLN A 2 -20.96 -3.77 16.85
N ILE A 3 -19.64 -3.79 17.03
CA ILE A 3 -18.81 -5.00 17.08
C ILE A 3 -17.96 -4.96 18.33
N LYS A 4 -17.86 -6.12 19.00
CA LYS A 4 -17.12 -6.27 20.27
C LYS A 4 -15.61 -6.28 20.08
N GLN A 5 -15.14 -6.67 18.89
CA GLN A 5 -13.73 -6.79 18.54
C GLN A 5 -13.54 -6.47 17.06
N ILE A 6 -12.48 -5.74 16.75
CA ILE A 6 -12.07 -5.40 15.38
C ILE A 6 -11.01 -6.42 14.91
N GLY A 7 -11.03 -6.77 13.63
CA GLY A 7 -10.01 -7.66 13.06
C GLY A 7 -8.61 -7.02 13.12
N ILE A 8 -8.44 -5.91 12.40
CA ILE A 8 -7.17 -5.18 12.32
C ILE A 8 -7.41 -3.73 12.77
N GLY A 9 -6.67 -3.28 13.77
CA GLY A 9 -6.57 -1.85 14.09
C GLY A 9 -5.56 -1.19 13.17
N GLN A 10 -6.02 -0.37 12.22
CA GLN A 10 -5.15 0.32 11.27
C GLN A 10 -4.80 1.72 11.79
N LEU A 11 -3.50 2.01 11.98
CA LEU A 11 -3.08 3.38 12.21
C LEU A 11 -3.02 4.13 10.87
N HIS A 12 -3.71 5.27 10.80
CA HIS A 12 -3.87 6.00 9.54
C HIS A 12 -2.59 6.74 9.11
N TRP A 13 -1.85 7.32 10.05
CA TRP A 13 -0.61 8.05 9.81
C TRP A 13 0.34 7.88 11.00
N SER A 14 1.64 7.87 10.73
CA SER A 14 2.64 7.93 11.79
C SER A 14 2.55 9.26 12.52
N THR A 15 2.45 9.21 13.84
CA THR A 15 2.56 10.39 14.70
C THR A 15 3.99 10.61 15.20
N ALA A 16 5.00 9.88 14.68
CA ALA A 16 6.38 9.92 15.15
C ALA A 16 6.97 11.35 15.22
N ASN A 17 6.61 12.21 14.26
CA ASN A 17 7.14 13.56 14.16
C ASN A 17 6.46 14.59 15.08
N HIS A 18 5.22 14.32 15.52
CA HIS A 18 4.39 15.32 16.22
C HIS A 18 3.92 14.86 17.61
N ALA A 19 3.78 13.56 17.82
CA ALA A 19 3.43 12.91 19.08
C ALA A 19 4.00 11.47 19.14
N PRO A 20 5.34 11.29 19.22
CA PRO A 20 5.96 9.97 19.25
C PRO A 20 5.48 9.04 20.39
N PRO A 21 5.22 9.51 21.63
CA PRO A 21 4.69 8.65 22.68
C PRO A 21 3.32 8.05 22.32
N GLN A 22 2.48 8.81 21.61
CA GLN A 22 1.14 8.36 21.18
C GLN A 22 1.24 7.27 20.12
N GLU A 23 2.30 7.28 19.30
CA GLU A 23 2.52 6.25 18.29
C GLU A 23 2.87 4.90 18.92
N LEU A 24 3.40 4.88 20.14
CA LEU A 24 3.88 3.66 20.77
C LEU A 24 2.91 3.14 21.83
N ALA A 25 2.40 4.02 22.67
CA ALA A 25 1.68 3.67 23.89
C ALA A 25 0.43 2.77 23.73
N PRO A 26 -0.43 2.90 22.70
CA PRO A 26 -1.75 2.25 22.76
C PRO A 26 -1.78 0.78 22.30
N TRP A 27 -0.75 0.26 21.61
CA TRP A 27 -0.92 -0.97 20.82
C TRP A 27 -0.99 -2.26 21.61
N GLY A 28 -0.11 -2.41 22.60
CA GLY A 28 -0.08 -3.59 23.46
C GLY A 28 -1.41 -3.75 24.19
N ASP A 29 -1.96 -2.64 24.67
CA ASP A 29 -3.20 -2.62 25.44
C ASP A 29 -4.42 -2.91 24.55
N LEU A 30 -4.46 -2.45 23.30
CA LEU A 30 -5.56 -2.76 22.37
C LEU A 30 -5.66 -4.26 22.07
N VAL A 31 -4.51 -4.93 21.90
CA VAL A 31 -4.46 -6.38 21.66
C VAL A 31 -4.69 -7.15 22.95
N GLY A 32 -4.04 -6.75 24.05
CA GLY A 32 -4.18 -7.39 25.36
C GLY A 32 -5.60 -7.33 25.93
N ASN A 33 -6.31 -6.23 25.69
CA ASN A 33 -7.73 -6.09 26.07
C ASN A 33 -8.70 -6.74 25.07
N GLY A 34 -8.19 -7.38 24.02
CA GLY A 34 -8.99 -8.08 23.01
C GLY A 34 -9.83 -7.16 22.12
N LEU A 35 -9.51 -5.87 22.04
CA LEU A 35 -10.23 -4.90 21.21
C LEU A 35 -9.89 -5.06 19.73
N VAL A 36 -8.65 -5.49 19.43
CA VAL A 36 -8.16 -5.78 18.07
C VAL A 36 -7.44 -7.13 18.05
N LYS A 37 -7.51 -7.88 16.93
CA LYS A 37 -6.75 -9.13 16.79
C LYS A 37 -5.31 -8.91 16.31
N ALA A 38 -5.08 -7.87 15.50
CA ALA A 38 -3.78 -7.52 14.96
C ALA A 38 -3.69 -6.02 14.68
N ILE A 39 -2.47 -5.53 14.45
CA ILE A 39 -2.20 -4.13 14.11
C ILE A 39 -1.83 -4.03 12.63
N GLY A 40 -2.26 -2.95 11.99
CA GLY A 40 -1.81 -2.52 10.68
C GLY A 40 -1.43 -1.04 10.71
N VAL A 41 -0.65 -0.60 9.74
CA VAL A 41 -0.26 0.81 9.58
C VAL A 41 -0.61 1.32 8.19
N SER A 42 -0.65 2.64 8.03
CA SER A 42 -0.89 3.31 6.76
C SER A 42 -0.02 4.55 6.67
N ASN A 43 0.52 4.83 5.47
CA ASN A 43 1.35 6.01 5.21
C ASN A 43 2.60 6.10 6.10
N TYR A 44 3.23 4.95 6.35
CA TYR A 44 4.53 4.86 7.03
C TYR A 44 5.63 4.81 5.99
N GLY A 45 6.66 5.66 6.15
CA GLY A 45 7.90 5.51 5.38
C GLY A 45 8.72 4.31 5.87
N SER A 46 9.63 3.83 5.03
CA SER A 46 10.48 2.64 5.25
C SER A 46 11.10 2.57 6.66
N LYS A 47 11.80 3.63 7.06
CA LYS A 47 12.46 3.71 8.38
C LYS A 47 11.49 3.58 9.55
N GLN A 48 10.31 4.18 9.42
CA GLN A 48 9.32 4.17 10.50
C GLN A 48 8.58 2.84 10.56
N LEU A 49 8.35 2.21 9.41
CA LEU A 49 7.76 0.87 9.30
C LEU A 49 8.61 -0.17 10.04
N VAL A 50 9.93 -0.15 9.85
CA VAL A 50 10.85 -1.05 10.58
C VAL A 50 10.80 -0.80 12.08
N LYS A 51 10.84 0.47 12.52
CA LYS A 51 10.78 0.83 13.95
C LYS A 51 9.50 0.34 14.63
N ILE A 52 8.34 0.54 14.00
CA ILE A 52 7.07 0.12 14.60
C ILE A 52 6.95 -1.42 14.59
N TYR A 53 7.47 -2.09 13.56
CA TYR A 53 7.55 -3.54 13.52
C TYR A 53 8.36 -4.08 14.71
N ASP A 54 9.57 -3.58 14.92
CA ASP A 54 10.44 -4.00 16.03
C ASP A 54 9.80 -3.74 17.39
N TYR A 55 9.16 -2.56 17.55
CA TYR A 55 8.45 -2.18 18.76
C TYR A 55 7.31 -3.15 19.11
N LEU A 56 6.51 -3.53 18.12
CA LEU A 56 5.36 -4.45 18.29
C LEU A 56 5.84 -5.88 18.50
N LYS A 57 6.85 -6.32 17.74
CA LYS A 57 7.48 -7.64 17.86
C LYS A 57 8.02 -7.87 19.27
N ALA A 58 8.69 -6.88 19.86
CA ALA A 58 9.19 -6.95 21.24
C ALA A 58 8.09 -7.14 22.29
N ARG A 59 6.82 -6.85 21.95
CA ARG A 59 5.63 -7.00 22.81
C ARG A 59 4.78 -8.22 22.46
N GLY A 60 5.22 -9.04 21.51
CA GLY A 60 4.43 -10.17 21.01
C GLY A 60 3.18 -9.75 20.22
N VAL A 61 3.12 -8.50 19.75
CA VAL A 61 2.00 -7.97 18.96
C VAL A 61 2.32 -8.10 17.47
N PRO A 62 1.49 -8.78 16.67
CA PRO A 62 1.73 -8.90 15.23
C PRO A 62 1.38 -7.62 14.47
N LEU A 63 2.34 -7.09 13.73
CA LEU A 63 2.10 -6.13 12.65
C LEU A 63 1.80 -6.90 11.37
N CYS A 64 0.54 -6.86 10.92
CA CYS A 64 0.06 -7.75 9.85
C CYS A 64 -0.11 -7.06 8.49
N SER A 65 -0.23 -5.73 8.45
CA SER A 65 -0.43 -5.00 7.20
C SER A 65 0.19 -3.61 7.18
N ALA A 66 0.56 -3.17 5.98
CA ALA A 66 0.96 -1.80 5.69
C ALA A 66 0.18 -1.30 4.47
N GLN A 67 -0.56 -0.20 4.62
CA GLN A 67 -1.34 0.41 3.56
C GLN A 67 -0.58 1.60 2.97
N VAL A 68 -0.35 1.58 1.65
CA VAL A 68 0.53 2.54 0.95
C VAL A 68 -0.11 2.98 -0.35
N GLN A 69 0.14 4.24 -0.76
CA GLN A 69 -0.23 4.69 -2.09
C GLN A 69 0.66 3.96 -3.09
N PHE A 70 0.06 3.08 -3.88
CA PHE A 70 0.81 2.26 -4.82
C PHE A 70 -0.07 2.01 -6.04
N SER A 71 0.41 2.41 -7.21
CA SER A 71 -0.28 2.26 -8.49
C SER A 71 0.76 2.34 -9.60
N LEU A 72 0.43 2.00 -10.85
CA LEU A 72 1.35 2.18 -11.97
C LEU A 72 1.86 3.62 -12.16
N LEU A 73 1.16 4.62 -11.60
CA LEU A 73 1.55 6.03 -11.60
C LEU A 73 2.36 6.44 -10.35
N SER A 74 2.53 5.53 -9.40
CA SER A 74 3.13 5.76 -8.08
C SER A 74 3.83 4.48 -7.61
N MET A 75 4.96 4.17 -8.26
CA MET A 75 5.90 3.09 -7.93
C MET A 75 7.32 3.66 -7.86
N GLY A 76 7.51 4.71 -7.08
CA GLY A 76 8.83 5.30 -6.87
C GLY A 76 9.70 4.43 -5.95
N GLU A 77 10.94 4.87 -5.74
CA GLU A 77 11.91 4.19 -4.87
C GLU A 77 11.35 3.95 -3.46
N GLU A 78 10.64 4.93 -2.88
CA GLU A 78 10.04 4.80 -1.54
C GLU A 78 8.98 3.70 -1.47
N GLN A 79 8.11 3.62 -2.49
CA GLN A 79 7.08 2.59 -2.55
C GLN A 79 7.68 1.19 -2.69
N MET A 80 8.72 1.06 -3.52
CA MET A 80 9.43 -0.20 -3.72
C MET A 80 10.17 -0.63 -2.45
N GLU A 81 10.84 0.31 -1.76
CA GLU A 81 11.51 0.03 -0.49
C GLU A 81 10.52 -0.46 0.57
N ILE A 82 9.33 0.16 0.67
CA ILE A 82 8.29 -0.30 1.60
C ILE A 82 7.78 -1.69 1.21
N LYS A 83 7.60 -1.97 -0.08
CA LYS A 83 7.19 -3.30 -0.56
C LYS A 83 8.22 -4.36 -0.15
N ASP A 84 9.50 -4.11 -0.38
CA ASP A 84 10.58 -5.07 -0.05
C ASP A 84 10.68 -5.31 1.47
N ILE A 85 10.49 -4.27 2.28
CA ILE A 85 10.38 -4.40 3.74
C ILE A 85 9.18 -5.26 4.11
N CYS A 86 8.02 -5.04 3.48
CA CYS A 86 6.82 -5.83 3.77
C CYS A 86 7.03 -7.32 3.44
N ASP A 87 7.60 -7.60 2.26
CA ASP A 87 7.90 -8.97 1.81
C ASP A 87 8.89 -9.66 2.77
N SER A 88 9.96 -8.97 3.17
CA SER A 88 10.98 -9.53 4.08
C SER A 88 10.48 -9.76 5.51
N LEU A 89 9.56 -8.93 6.01
CA LEU A 89 9.02 -9.01 7.37
C LEU A 89 7.72 -9.84 7.46
N GLY A 90 7.19 -10.31 6.33
CA GLY A 90 5.92 -11.04 6.26
C GLY A 90 4.69 -10.18 6.49
N ILE A 91 4.79 -8.86 6.28
CA ILE A 91 3.70 -7.89 6.39
C ILE A 91 2.93 -7.86 5.08
N ARG A 92 1.59 -7.88 5.12
CA ARG A 92 0.78 -7.74 3.91
C ARG A 92 0.71 -6.28 3.45
N LEU A 93 1.28 -5.99 2.28
CA LEU A 93 1.11 -4.69 1.64
C LEU A 93 -0.31 -4.56 1.08
N ILE A 94 -0.98 -3.43 1.36
CA ILE A 94 -2.30 -3.09 0.81
C ILE A 94 -2.14 -1.80 -0.01
N SER A 95 -2.37 -1.87 -1.31
CA SER A 95 -2.33 -0.69 -2.18
C SER A 95 -3.65 0.07 -2.11
N TYR A 96 -3.58 1.37 -1.81
CA TYR A 96 -4.68 2.29 -2.06
C TYR A 96 -4.41 3.15 -3.29
N SER A 97 -5.47 3.69 -3.88
CA SER A 97 -5.40 4.44 -5.13
C SER A 97 -4.72 3.67 -6.28
N HIS A 98 -4.82 2.35 -6.31
CA HIS A 98 -4.23 1.48 -7.35
C HIS A 98 -4.72 1.80 -8.77
N LEU A 99 -5.90 2.44 -8.92
CA LEU A 99 -6.40 2.96 -10.20
C LEU A 99 -6.03 4.42 -10.48
N GLY A 100 -5.19 5.04 -9.67
CA GLY A 100 -4.79 6.44 -9.80
C GLY A 100 -6.00 7.38 -9.84
N LEU A 101 -6.93 7.25 -8.88
CA LEU A 101 -8.22 8.00 -8.88
C LEU A 101 -9.07 7.79 -10.14
N GLY A 102 -8.85 6.68 -10.86
CA GLY A 102 -9.56 6.31 -12.07
C GLY A 102 -8.86 6.67 -13.38
N MET A 103 -7.66 7.24 -13.29
CA MET A 103 -6.81 7.54 -14.45
C MET A 103 -6.40 6.28 -15.21
N LEU A 104 -6.11 5.21 -14.48
CA LEU A 104 -5.72 3.91 -15.05
C LEU A 104 -6.92 3.10 -15.58
N MET A 105 -8.11 3.71 -15.71
CA MET A 105 -9.28 3.08 -16.34
C MET A 105 -9.39 3.36 -17.86
N GLY A 106 -8.41 4.02 -18.48
CA GLY A 106 -8.45 4.35 -19.91
C GLY A 106 -9.46 5.44 -20.29
N LYS A 107 -9.93 6.22 -19.32
CA LYS A 107 -10.92 7.31 -19.52
C LYS A 107 -10.28 8.70 -19.69
N CYS A 108 -8.96 8.78 -19.52
CA CYS A 108 -8.16 9.99 -19.69
C CYS A 108 -7.52 9.98 -21.08
N THR A 109 -8.34 10.17 -22.12
CA THR A 109 -7.90 10.13 -23.52
C THR A 109 -8.28 11.43 -24.22
N PRO A 110 -7.34 12.18 -24.81
CA PRO A 110 -7.68 13.39 -25.58
C PRO A 110 -8.71 13.09 -26.69
N PRO A 111 -9.68 13.98 -26.96
CA PRO A 111 -10.00 15.22 -26.24
C PRO A 111 -10.98 15.02 -25.06
N ARG A 112 -11.30 13.77 -24.69
CA ARG A 112 -12.36 13.41 -23.75
C ARG A 112 -11.79 13.16 -22.36
N PHE A 113 -11.81 14.19 -21.52
CA PHE A 113 -11.41 14.08 -20.11
C PHE A 113 -12.62 13.97 -19.17
N PRO A 114 -12.52 13.21 -18.07
CA PRO A 114 -13.53 13.23 -17.02
C PRO A 114 -13.59 14.60 -16.34
N SER A 115 -14.79 15.10 -16.05
CA SER A 115 -14.96 16.33 -15.28
C SER A 115 -14.81 16.11 -13.76
N GLY A 116 -14.53 17.18 -13.03
CA GLY A 116 -14.49 17.17 -11.56
C GLY A 116 -13.20 16.58 -10.99
N PRO A 117 -13.22 15.91 -9.81
CA PRO A 117 -12.03 15.41 -9.12
C PRO A 117 -11.20 14.34 -9.88
N ARG A 118 -11.66 13.94 -11.06
CA ARG A 118 -11.02 12.95 -11.95
C ARG A 118 -10.42 13.59 -13.21
N TYR A 119 -10.31 14.92 -13.22
CA TYR A 119 -9.66 15.66 -14.30
C TYR A 119 -8.18 15.27 -14.40
N CYS A 120 -7.66 15.11 -15.62
CA CYS A 120 -6.36 14.48 -15.87
C CYS A 120 -5.65 15.02 -17.12
N GLU A 121 -5.93 16.25 -17.54
CA GLU A 121 -5.39 16.84 -18.79
C GLU A 121 -3.85 16.94 -18.82
N ASP A 122 -3.21 17.22 -17.68
CA ASP A 122 -1.76 17.51 -17.60
C ASP A 122 -0.89 16.32 -17.19
N ILE A 123 -1.44 15.10 -17.18
CA ILE A 123 -0.66 13.94 -16.73
C ILE A 123 -0.04 13.27 -17.94
N HIS A 124 1.30 13.34 -18.00
CA HIS A 124 2.11 12.52 -18.89
C HIS A 124 1.98 11.06 -18.43
N LEU A 125 0.88 10.43 -18.85
CA LEU A 125 0.70 9.01 -18.65
C LEU A 125 1.86 8.31 -19.38
N PRO A 126 2.55 7.36 -18.73
CA PRO A 126 3.41 6.44 -19.48
C PRO A 126 2.59 5.88 -20.64
N SER A 127 3.23 5.67 -21.79
CA SER A 127 2.49 5.23 -22.96
C SER A 127 1.72 3.95 -22.61
N ILE A 128 0.55 3.73 -23.22
CA ILE A 128 -0.22 2.50 -22.98
C ILE A 128 0.66 1.25 -23.16
N GLN A 129 1.64 1.30 -24.07
CA GLN A 129 2.63 0.25 -24.28
C GLN A 129 3.53 0.03 -23.06
N ASP A 130 3.98 1.09 -22.38
CA ASP A 130 4.77 0.98 -21.15
C ASP A 130 3.95 0.34 -20.03
N VAL A 131 2.66 0.70 -19.94
CA VAL A 131 1.74 0.12 -18.94
C VAL A 131 1.41 -1.35 -19.27
N GLU A 132 1.16 -1.69 -20.52
CA GLU A 132 0.94 -3.06 -20.98
C GLU A 132 2.19 -3.92 -20.74
N HIS A 133 3.38 -3.39 -21.02
CA HIS A 133 4.63 -4.11 -20.78
C HIS A 133 4.87 -4.37 -19.29
N VAL A 134 4.64 -3.36 -18.43
CA VAL A 134 4.77 -3.52 -16.97
C VAL A 134 3.73 -4.48 -16.41
N THR A 135 2.47 -4.37 -16.84
CA THR A 135 1.40 -5.28 -16.40
C THR A 135 1.63 -6.70 -16.87
N TYR A 136 2.08 -6.89 -18.12
CA TYR A 136 2.44 -8.20 -18.64
C TYR A 136 3.64 -8.81 -17.91
N THR A 137 4.67 -8.00 -17.61
CA THR A 137 5.83 -8.45 -16.84
C THR A 137 5.43 -8.88 -15.43
N ALA A 138 4.63 -8.07 -14.72
CA ALA A 138 4.13 -8.41 -13.40
C ALA A 138 3.22 -9.66 -13.41
N LEU A 139 2.38 -9.81 -14.43
CA LEU A 139 1.56 -11.02 -14.62
C LEU A 139 2.42 -12.25 -14.90
N CYS A 140 3.52 -12.13 -15.63
CA CYS A 140 4.44 -13.23 -15.88
C CYS A 140 5.26 -13.61 -14.63
N GLU A 141 5.62 -12.65 -13.79
CA GLU A 141 6.28 -12.91 -12.50
C GLU A 141 5.35 -13.62 -11.51
N GLU A 142 4.08 -13.18 -11.41
CA GLU A 142 3.10 -13.75 -10.49
C GLU A 142 2.49 -15.06 -11.02
N TYR A 143 2.32 -15.17 -12.34
CA TYR A 143 1.76 -16.33 -13.04
C TYR A 143 2.64 -16.73 -14.23
N PRO A 144 3.73 -17.50 -14.00
CA PRO A 144 4.68 -17.88 -15.05
C PRO A 144 4.07 -18.62 -16.25
N SER A 145 2.90 -19.23 -16.07
CA SER A 145 2.14 -19.91 -17.14
C SER A 145 1.48 -18.97 -18.15
N VAL A 146 1.39 -17.66 -17.85
CA VAL A 146 0.77 -16.64 -18.71
C VAL A 146 1.80 -16.03 -19.69
N ALA A 147 3.10 -16.33 -19.51
CA ALA A 147 4.14 -15.94 -20.44
C ALA A 147 3.92 -16.63 -21.80
N VAL A 148 3.32 -15.91 -22.75
CA VAL A 148 3.28 -16.32 -24.14
C VAL A 148 4.71 -16.14 -24.69
N PRO A 149 5.34 -17.17 -25.28
CA PRO A 149 6.58 -16.97 -25.99
C PRO A 149 6.31 -16.01 -27.16
N ASN A 150 6.92 -14.83 -27.13
CA ASN A 150 6.95 -13.92 -28.28
C ASN A 150 7.58 -14.69 -29.45
N ASN A 151 6.74 -15.25 -30.31
CA ASN A 151 7.15 -15.85 -31.56
C ASN A 151 6.47 -15.06 -32.69
N THR A 152 7.34 -14.54 -33.56
CA THR A 152 7.16 -13.70 -34.77
C THR A 152 6.74 -12.25 -34.59
#